data_AF-A0A1B9MRD2-F1
#
_entry.id   AF-A0A1B9MRD2-F1
#
_cell.length_a   1.000
_cell.length_b   1.000
_cell.length_c   1.000
_cell.angle_alpha   90.00
_cell.angle_beta   90.00
_cell.angle_gamma   90.00
#
_symmetry.space_group_name_H-M   'P 1'
#
loop_
_entity.id
_entity.type
_entity.pdbx_description
1 polymer ?
#
loop_
_entity_poly.entity_id
_entity_poly.type
_entity_poly.pdbx_seq_one_letter_code
_entity_poly.pdbx_strand_id
1 'polypeptide(L)'
;MTNKTINDFEKEILRKIDNNEWLTECEVKRLIRDCYAVDSIDVRSGDWTVYKQEIIKLGCRTFRVNWERGLTECQDDLFESQIPVEVKQITKMVEIAEWVELEQKNG
;
A
#
# COMPACT_ATOMS: atom_id res chain seq x y z
N MET A 1 -7.63 -24.29 1.74
CA MET A 1 -7.55 -22.97 1.07
C MET A 1 -8.98 -22.56 0.77
N THR A 2 -9.54 -21.63 1.53
CA THR A 2 -10.91 -21.14 1.33
C THR A 2 -10.95 -20.32 0.04
N ASN A 3 -11.69 -20.81 -0.96
CA ASN A 3 -12.08 -20.01 -2.13
C ASN A 3 -12.90 -18.83 -1.61
N LYS A 4 -12.25 -17.69 -1.38
CA LYS A 4 -12.93 -16.45 -1.06
C LYS A 4 -13.58 -15.99 -2.36
N THR A 5 -14.91 -16.08 -2.43
CA THR A 5 -15.67 -15.58 -3.57
C THR A 5 -15.44 -14.07 -3.67
N ILE A 6 -14.78 -13.66 -4.74
CA ILE A 6 -14.55 -12.25 -5.10
C ILE A 6 -15.92 -11.59 -5.31
N ASN A 7 -16.16 -10.45 -4.66
CA ASN A 7 -17.43 -9.74 -4.79
C ASN A 7 -17.50 -8.96 -6.13
N ASP A 8 -18.68 -8.48 -6.51
CA ASP A 8 -18.86 -7.85 -7.83
C ASP A 8 -18.09 -6.53 -7.99
N PHE A 9 -17.87 -5.80 -6.89
CA PHE A 9 -17.01 -4.61 -6.92
C PHE A 9 -15.57 -4.99 -7.24
N GLU A 10 -15.02 -5.98 -6.54
CA GLU A 10 -13.65 -6.46 -6.75
C GLU A 10 -13.45 -7.00 -8.18
N LYS A 11 -14.45 -7.67 -8.76
CA LYS A 11 -14.43 -8.09 -10.18
C LYS A 11 -14.37 -6.90 -11.13
N GLU A 12 -15.16 -5.86 -10.89
CA GLU A 12 -15.19 -4.67 -11.73
C GLU A 12 -13.87 -3.91 -11.68
N ILE A 13 -13.28 -3.76 -10.49
CA ILE A 13 -11.96 -3.14 -10.33
C ILE A 13 -10.88 -3.93 -11.09
N LEU A 14 -10.88 -5.26 -10.98
CA LEU A 14 -9.94 -6.10 -11.73
C LEU A 14 -10.13 -5.95 -13.25
N ARG A 15 -11.38 -5.94 -13.74
CA ARG A 15 -11.69 -5.70 -15.15
C ARG A 15 -11.13 -4.36 -15.63
N LYS A 16 -11.32 -3.30 -14.86
CA LYS A 16 -10.79 -1.96 -15.17
C LYS A 16 -9.27 -1.96 -15.25
N ILE A 17 -8.59 -2.55 -14.27
CA ILE A 17 -7.13 -2.63 -14.23
C ILE A 17 -6.61 -3.40 -15.46
N ASP A 18 -7.21 -4.55 -15.79
CA ASP A 18 -6.81 -5.38 -16.94
C ASP A 18 -7.01 -4.67 -18.29
N ASN A 19 -7.97 -3.74 -18.35
CA ASN A 19 -8.23 -2.88 -19.51
C ASN A 19 -7.43 -1.55 -19.49
N ASN A 20 -6.58 -1.33 -18.48
CA ASN A 20 -5.85 -0.08 -18.26
C ASN A 20 -6.78 1.15 -18.14
N GLU A 21 -7.95 0.95 -17.52
CA GLU A 21 -8.94 1.99 -17.23
C GLU A 21 -8.63 2.65 -15.88
N TRP A 22 -8.93 3.96 -15.78
CA TRP A 22 -8.77 4.71 -14.54
C TRP A 22 -9.82 4.30 -13.51
N LEU A 23 -9.37 4.10 -12.28
CA LEU A 23 -10.26 4.07 -11.12
C LEU A 23 -10.64 5.50 -10.74
N THR A 24 -11.90 5.69 -10.43
CA THR A 24 -12.42 6.97 -9.92
C THR A 24 -11.99 7.19 -8.47
N GLU A 25 -12.02 8.45 -8.02
CA GLU A 25 -11.85 8.84 -6.63
C GLU A 25 -12.68 7.96 -5.66
N CYS A 26 -13.97 7.75 -5.98
CA CYS A 26 -14.87 6.94 -5.14
C CYS A 26 -14.42 5.48 -5.04
N GLU A 27 -13.90 4.92 -6.13
CA GLU A 27 -13.40 3.54 -6.17
C GLU A 27 -12.10 3.41 -5.37
N VAL A 28 -11.18 4.36 -5.54
CA VAL A 28 -9.93 4.45 -4.77
C VAL A 28 -10.24 4.57 -3.28
N LYS A 29 -11.10 5.52 -2.91
CA LYS A 29 -11.55 5.71 -1.52
C LYS A 29 -12.16 4.43 -0.94
N ARG A 30 -12.98 3.73 -1.72
CA ARG A 30 -13.60 2.47 -1.29
C ARG A 30 -12.55 1.38 -1.10
N LEU A 31 -11.57 1.25 -2.00
CA LEU A 31 -10.48 0.29 -1.85
C LEU A 31 -9.69 0.52 -0.55
N ILE A 32 -9.44 1.78 -0.19
CA ILE A 32 -8.73 2.11 1.05
C ILE A 32 -9.61 1.86 2.28
N ARG A 33 -10.88 2.27 2.27
CA ARG A 33 -11.77 2.20 3.45
C ARG A 33 -12.37 0.82 3.72
N ASP A 34 -12.58 0.00 2.68
CA ASP A 34 -13.20 -1.33 2.81
C ASP A 34 -12.17 -2.43 3.17
N CYS A 35 -11.01 -2.07 3.73
CA CYS A 35 -9.98 -2.98 4.23
C CYS A 35 -9.41 -3.96 3.18
N TYR A 36 -9.24 -3.52 1.93
CA TYR A 36 -8.48 -4.31 0.92
C TYR A 36 -6.96 -4.22 1.12
N ALA A 37 -6.49 -3.25 1.91
CA ALA A 37 -5.08 -3.04 2.21
C ALA A 37 -4.49 -4.22 3.00
N VAL A 38 -3.37 -4.75 2.50
CA VAL A 38 -2.54 -5.76 3.16
C VAL A 38 -1.22 -5.18 3.68
N ASP A 39 -0.84 -4.00 3.21
CA ASP A 39 0.31 -3.22 3.69
C ASP A 39 0.10 -1.73 3.41
N SER A 40 0.72 -0.87 4.21
CA SER A 40 0.60 0.60 4.13
C SER A 40 1.96 1.24 4.37
N ILE A 41 2.36 2.13 3.46
CA ILE A 41 3.67 2.76 3.44
C ILE A 41 3.51 4.28 3.44
N ASP A 42 4.10 4.95 4.41
CA ASP A 42 4.23 6.40 4.42
C ASP A 42 5.44 6.79 3.55
N VAL A 43 5.18 7.47 2.43
CA VAL A 43 6.24 7.81 1.45
C VAL A 43 6.84 9.17 1.76
N ARG A 44 5.98 10.15 2.07
CA ARG A 44 6.39 11.53 2.34
C ARG A 44 5.38 12.21 3.25
N SER A 45 5.89 12.82 4.30
CA SER A 45 5.11 13.70 5.17
C SER A 45 5.25 15.16 4.72
N GLY A 46 4.12 15.84 4.58
CA GLY A 46 4.04 17.30 4.54
C GLY A 46 3.48 17.85 5.85
N ASP A 47 3.35 19.17 5.92
CA ASP A 47 2.87 19.85 7.14
C ASP A 47 1.40 19.53 7.45
N TRP A 48 0.60 19.22 6.41
CA TRP A 48 -0.85 19.07 6.50
C TRP A 48 -1.35 17.69 6.06
N THR A 49 -0.59 17.01 5.20
CA THR A 49 -0.95 15.70 4.65
C THR A 49 0.24 14.74 4.67
N VAL A 50 -0.04 13.45 4.67
CA VAL A 50 0.96 12.40 4.43
C VAL A 50 0.58 11.68 3.16
N TYR A 51 1.51 11.62 2.21
CA TYR A 51 1.37 10.81 1.01
C TYR A 51 1.60 9.35 1.35
N LYS A 52 0.61 8.51 1.10
CA LYS A 52 0.58 7.10 1.44
C LYS A 52 0.49 6.22 0.20
N GLN A 53 1.14 5.07 0.29
CA GLN A 53 1.01 3.95 -0.64
C GLN A 53 0.36 2.78 0.09
N GLU A 54 -0.80 2.35 -0.40
CA GLU A 54 -1.49 1.16 0.10
C GLU A 54 -1.26 0.02 -0.88
N ILE A 55 -0.83 -1.12 -0.35
CA ILE A 55 -0.77 -2.37 -1.10
C ILE A 55 -2.09 -3.07 -0.86
N ILE A 56 -2.96 -3.13 -1.86
CA ILE A 56 -4.25 -3.80 -1.80
C ILE A 56 -4.18 -5.19 -2.42
N LYS A 57 -5.02 -6.10 -1.95
CA LYS A 57 -5.16 -7.44 -2.53
C LYS A 57 -6.54 -7.62 -3.15
N LEU A 58 -6.56 -7.92 -4.45
CA LEU A 58 -7.77 -8.26 -5.21
C LEU A 58 -7.57 -9.67 -5.80
N GLY A 59 -8.36 -10.63 -5.33
CA GLY A 59 -8.21 -12.05 -5.62
C GLY A 59 -6.84 -12.57 -5.19
N CYS A 60 -6.05 -13.02 -6.17
CA CYS A 60 -4.69 -13.50 -5.98
C CYS A 60 -3.60 -12.47 -6.34
N ARG A 61 -3.99 -11.26 -6.74
CA ARG A 61 -3.08 -10.21 -7.21
C ARG A 61 -2.98 -9.09 -6.19
N THR A 62 -1.83 -8.41 -6.18
CA THR A 62 -1.56 -7.27 -5.30
C THR A 62 -1.26 -6.03 -6.12
N PHE A 63 -1.82 -4.90 -5.71
CA PHE A 63 -1.70 -3.63 -6.42
C PHE A 63 -1.34 -2.52 -5.45
N ARG A 64 -0.60 -1.54 -5.93
CA ARG A 64 -0.29 -0.30 -5.21
C ARG A 64 -1.26 0.78 -5.64
N VAL A 65 -1.86 1.44 -4.66
CA VAL A 65 -2.74 2.61 -4.80
C VAL A 65 -2.19 3.73 -3.92
N ASN A 66 -2.24 4.97 -4.41
CA ASN A 66 -1.77 6.14 -3.69
C ASN A 66 -2.94 6.97 -3.16
N TRP A 67 -2.75 7.62 -2.03
CA TRP A 67 -3.70 8.61 -1.48
C TRP A 67 -2.96 9.56 -0.53
N GLU A 68 -3.59 10.68 -0.18
CA GLU A 68 -3.07 11.55 0.86
C GLU A 68 -3.98 11.51 2.09
N ARG A 69 -3.38 11.27 3.25
CA ARG A 69 -4.07 11.33 4.53
C ARG A 69 -3.99 12.73 5.10
N GLY A 70 -5.13 13.30 5.46
CA GLY A 70 -5.15 14.53 6.25
C GLY A 70 -4.60 14.31 7.66
N LEU A 71 -3.71 15.20 8.11
CA LEU A 71 -3.09 15.11 9.44
C LEU A 71 -3.87 15.83 10.54
N THR A 72 -4.78 16.72 10.17
CA THR A 72 -5.58 17.53 11.08
C THR A 72 -7.06 17.26 10.86
N GLU A 73 -7.90 17.62 11.83
CA GLU A 73 -9.36 17.55 11.67
C GLU A 73 -9.90 18.51 10.60
N CYS A 74 -9.10 19.48 10.15
CA CYS A 74 -9.48 20.45 9.13
C CYS A 74 -9.07 20.02 7.71
N GLN A 75 -8.29 18.95 7.56
CA GLN A 75 -7.77 18.48 6.29
C GLN A 75 -8.39 17.11 5.99
N ASP A 76 -9.15 17.04 4.91
CA ASP A 76 -9.73 15.79 4.44
C ASP A 76 -8.67 14.88 3.79
N ASP A 77 -8.95 13.58 3.78
CA ASP A 77 -8.23 12.63 2.96
C ASP A 77 -8.46 12.93 1.46
N LEU A 78 -7.40 12.90 0.67
CA LEU A 78 -7.46 13.09 -0.78
C LEU A 78 -7.30 11.75 -1.51
N PHE A 79 -8.25 11.43 -2.38
CA PHE A 79 -8.23 10.22 -3.20
C PHE A 79 -8.28 10.60 -4.68
N GLU A 80 -7.13 10.64 -5.33
CA GLU A 80 -7.09 10.96 -6.77
C GLU A 80 -7.46 9.73 -7.63
N SER A 81 -8.14 9.99 -8.74
CA SER A 81 -8.33 8.98 -9.79
C SER A 81 -6.97 8.48 -10.28
N GLN A 82 -6.83 7.18 -10.50
CA GLN A 82 -5.54 6.59 -10.88
C GLN A 82 -5.69 5.20 -11.51
N ILE A 83 -4.63 4.72 -12.17
CA ILE A 83 -4.49 3.31 -12.57
C ILE A 83 -3.60 2.63 -11.51
N PRO A 84 -4.11 1.65 -10.74
CA PRO A 84 -3.31 0.89 -9.79
C PRO A 84 -2.14 0.17 -10.46
N VAL A 85 -1.02 0.08 -9.75
CA VAL A 85 0.18 -0.59 -10.27
C VAL A 85 0.29 -1.99 -9.66
N GLU A 86 0.33 -3.03 -10.48
CA GLU A 86 0.54 -4.40 -9.97
C GLU A 86 1.92 -4.56 -9.34
N VAL A 87 1.96 -5.14 -8.16
CA VAL A 87 3.18 -5.32 -7.35
C VAL A 87 3.24 -6.74 -6.80
N LYS A 88 4.43 -7.19 -6.44
CA LYS A 88 4.66 -8.45 -5.73
C LYS A 88 5.56 -8.21 -4.54
N GLN A 89 5.25 -8.85 -3.41
CA GLN A 89 6.13 -8.84 -2.27
C GLN A 89 7.38 -9.68 -2.57
N ILE A 90 8.55 -9.14 -2.26
CA ILE A 90 9.82 -9.87 -2.30
C ILE A 90 10.48 -9.78 -0.94
N THR A 91 10.94 -10.92 -0.42
CA THR A 91 11.73 -10.97 0.81
C THR A 91 13.19 -11.14 0.43
N LYS A 92 14.06 -10.29 0.97
CA LYS A 92 15.51 -10.36 0.78
C LYS A 92 16.19 -10.52 2.14
N MET A 93 17.14 -11.44 2.24
CA MET A 93 18.05 -11.56 3.38
C MET A 93 19.32 -10.79 3.07
N VAL A 94 19.85 -10.04 4.03
CA VAL A 94 21.11 -9.29 3.90
C VAL A 94 22.09 -9.80 4.95
N GLU A 95 23.31 -10.12 4.51
CA GLU A 95 24.42 -10.48 5.40
C GLU A 95 25.05 -9.19 5.94
N ILE A 96 25.20 -9.09 7.27
CA ILE A 96 25.79 -7.94 7.95
C ILE A 96 27.05 -8.40 8.67
N ALA A 97 28.19 -7.78 8.36
CA ALA A 97 29.45 -7.97 9.07
C ALA A 97 29.74 -6.71 9.90
N GLU A 98 29.86 -6.87 11.21
CA GLU A 98 30.16 -5.78 12.15
C GLU A 98 31.44 -6.08 12.92
N TRP A 99 32.24 -5.04 13.18
CA TRP A 99 33.38 -5.12 14.10
C TRP A 99 32.89 -4.74 15.50
N VAL A 100 33.18 -5.59 16.47
CA VAL A 100 32.87 -5.34 17.89
C VAL A 100 34.15 -5.08 18.67
N GLU A 101 34.07 -4.20 19.67
CA GLU A 101 35.19 -3.94 20.57
C GLU A 101 35.49 -5.19 21.42
N LEU A 102 36.77 -5.45 21.66
CA LEU A 102 37.21 -6.48 22.58
C LEU A 102 37.54 -5.84 23.92
N GLU A 103 36.90 -6.31 25.00
CA GLU A 103 37.24 -5.87 26.36
C GLU A 103 38.73 -6.17 26.65
N GLN A 104 39.50 -5.12 26.96
CA GLN A 104 40.87 -5.29 27.41
C GLN A 104 40.87 -5.65 28.90
N LYS A 105 41.28 -6.88 29.22
CA LYS A 105 41.63 -7.23 30.61
C LYS A 105 42.98 -6.59 30.92
N ASN A 106 42.97 -5.52 31.70
CA ASN A 106 44.19 -4.96 32.30
C ASN A 106 44.78 -6.03 33.23
N GLY A 107 45.97 -6.53 32.86
CA GLY A 107 46.76 -7.48 33.65
C GLY A 107 47.52 -6.83 34.79
#